data_AF-A0A9D5F474-F1
#
_entry.id   AF-A0A9D5F474-F1
#
_cell.length_a   1.000
_cell.length_b   1.000
_cell.length_c   1.000
_cell.angle_alpha   90.00
_cell.angle_beta   90.00
_cell.angle_gamma   90.00
#
_symmetry.space_group_name_H-M   'P 1'
#
loop_
_entity.id
_entity.type
_entity.pdbx_description
1 polymer ?
#
loop_
_entity_poly.entity_id
_entity_poly.type
_entity_poly.pdbx_seq_one_letter_code
_entity_poly.pdbx_strand_id
1 'polypeptide(L)'
;DQAALRRFTFKIRFKPLTPGQRETMFVVEALGGDASRLDAAHAARLAKLDQLCPGDFAAVKRQVEILAEMLEPEEFIAQLEAEHRIKPEVREARGMGFT
;
A
#
# COMPACT_ATOMS: atom_id res chain seq x y z
N ASP A 1 -20.14 -16.07 -2.72
CA ASP A 1 -20.75 -17.39 -2.95
C ASP A 1 -19.87 -18.49 -2.33
N GLN A 2 -20.37 -19.21 -1.33
CA GLN A 2 -19.59 -20.25 -0.63
C GLN A 2 -19.48 -21.57 -1.43
N ALA A 3 -20.39 -21.83 -2.38
CA ALA A 3 -20.41 -23.05 -3.17
C ALA A 3 -19.31 -23.03 -4.25
N ALA A 4 -19.03 -21.86 -4.83
CA ALA A 4 -17.92 -21.65 -5.76
C ALA A 4 -16.55 -22.00 -5.14
N LEU A 5 -16.33 -21.69 -3.85
CA LEU A 5 -15.07 -21.95 -3.14
C LEU A 5 -14.77 -23.44 -2.90
N ARG A 6 -15.76 -24.34 -3.03
CA ARG A 6 -15.57 -25.80 -2.88
C ARG A 6 -14.97 -26.45 -4.13
N ARG A 7 -14.99 -25.76 -5.27
CA ARG A 7 -14.48 -26.24 -6.57
C ARG A 7 -13.00 -25.92 -6.79
N PHE A 8 -12.38 -25.11 -5.93
CA PHE A 8 -10.96 -24.78 -6.00
C PHE A 8 -10.17 -25.63 -4.99
N THR A 9 -9.24 -26.44 -5.50
CA THR A 9 -8.33 -27.26 -4.69
C THR A 9 -7.32 -26.40 -3.93
N PHE A 10 -6.84 -25.32 -4.55
CA PHE A 10 -5.94 -24.35 -3.92
C PHE A 10 -6.66 -23.04 -3.63
N LYS A 11 -6.43 -22.50 -2.43
CA LYS A 11 -6.94 -21.19 -2.00
C LYS A 11 -5.74 -20.31 -1.67
N ILE A 12 -5.53 -19.28 -2.49
CA ILE A 12 -4.47 -18.30 -2.25
C ILE A 12 -5.09 -17.13 -1.50
N ARG A 13 -4.50 -16.79 -0.35
CA ARG A 13 -4.86 -15.60 0.42
C ARG A 13 -3.77 -14.56 0.25
N PHE A 14 -4.15 -13.38 -0.22
CA PHE A 14 -3.28 -12.22 -0.20
C PHE A 14 -3.37 -11.58 1.19
N LYS A 15 -2.23 -11.45 1.86
CA LYS A 15 -2.11 -10.75 3.15
C LYS A 15 -1.52 -9.35 2.91
N PRO A 16 -1.67 -8.42 3.86
CA PRO A 16 -0.90 -7.18 3.84
C PRO A 16 0.60 -7.44 3.72
N LEU A 17 1.30 -6.50 3.10
CA LEU A 17 2.74 -6.54 2.90
C LEU A 17 3.46 -6.50 4.25
N THR A 18 4.53 -7.27 4.36
CA THR A 18 5.52 -7.12 5.44
C THR A 18 6.26 -5.78 5.29
N PRO A 19 6.87 -5.24 6.36
CA PRO A 19 7.61 -3.96 6.28
C PRO A 19 8.63 -3.91 5.13
N GLY A 20 9.50 -4.92 5.01
CA GLY A 20 10.49 -4.97 3.93
C GLY A 20 9.87 -5.09 2.53
N GLN A 21 8.70 -5.72 2.40
CA GLN A 21 7.98 -5.74 1.11
C GLN A 21 7.38 -4.37 0.77
N ARG A 22 6.95 -3.57 1.75
CA ARG A 22 6.46 -2.20 1.50
C ARG A 22 7.58 -1.31 0.99
N GLU A 23 8.75 -1.39 1.62
CA GLU A 23 9.96 -0.68 1.18
C GLU A 23 10.36 -1.11 -0.23
N THR A 24 10.40 -2.41 -0.49
CA THR A 24 10.74 -2.95 -1.83
C THR A 24 9.75 -2.45 -2.89
N MET A 25 8.45 -2.49 -2.61
CA MET A 25 7.43 -1.95 -3.51
C MET A 25 7.61 -0.45 -3.74
N PHE A 26 7.88 0.32 -2.69
CA PHE A 26 8.08 1.76 -2.82
C PHE A 26 9.34 2.10 -3.64
N VAL A 27 10.43 1.35 -3.46
CA VAL A 27 11.64 1.50 -4.28
C VAL A 27 11.32 1.27 -5.76
N VAL A 28 10.61 0.20 -6.08
CA VAL A 28 10.27 -0.15 -7.46
C VAL A 28 9.32 0.88 -8.08
N GLU A 29 8.27 1.26 -7.36
CA GLU A 29 7.16 2.03 -7.93
C GLU A 29 7.34 3.55 -7.85
N ALA A 30 8.03 4.06 -6.81
CA ALA A 30 8.18 5.50 -6.56
C ALA A 30 9.63 6.00 -6.74
N LEU A 31 10.63 5.13 -6.52
CA LEU A 31 12.05 5.52 -6.60
C LEU A 31 12.74 5.06 -7.89
N GLY A 32 12.00 4.48 -8.83
CA GLY A 32 12.53 4.00 -10.11
C GLY A 32 13.48 2.81 -9.98
N GLY A 33 13.33 2.01 -8.91
CA GLY A 33 14.19 0.86 -8.60
C GLY A 33 15.49 1.20 -7.87
N ASP A 34 15.76 2.47 -7.59
CA ASP A 34 16.96 2.89 -6.87
C ASP A 34 16.75 2.86 -5.35
N ALA A 35 17.19 1.78 -4.73
CA ALA A 35 17.09 1.60 -3.28
C ALA A 35 17.90 2.63 -2.47
N SER A 36 18.92 3.28 -3.06
CA SER A 36 19.71 4.29 -2.35
C SER A 36 18.94 5.58 -2.08
N ARG A 37 17.85 5.81 -2.82
CA ARG A 37 16.95 6.95 -2.64
C ARG A 37 15.92 6.74 -1.53
N LEU A 38 15.86 5.55 -0.94
CA LEU A 38 14.99 5.28 0.20
C LEU A 38 15.63 5.86 1.46
N ASP A 39 15.15 7.02 1.88
CA ASP A 39 15.60 7.62 3.14
C ASP A 39 14.82 7.11 4.36
N ALA A 40 15.30 7.50 5.55
CA ALA A 40 14.71 7.11 6.82
C ALA A 40 13.30 7.69 7.03
N ALA A 41 12.96 8.82 6.40
CA ALA A 41 11.65 9.43 6.54
C ALA A 41 10.59 8.63 5.77
N HIS A 42 10.91 8.20 4.54
CA HIS A 42 10.06 7.29 3.75
C HIS A 42 9.87 5.96 4.47
N ALA A 43 10.95 5.34 4.96
CA ALA A 43 10.86 4.07 5.69
C ALA A 43 9.98 4.19 6.96
N ALA A 44 10.14 5.25 7.74
CA ALA A 44 9.34 5.49 8.94
C ALA A 44 7.84 5.70 8.65
N ARG A 45 7.51 6.27 7.48
CA ARG A 45 6.11 6.43 7.05
C ARG A 45 5.52 5.11 6.54
N LEU A 46 6.25 4.37 5.70
CA LEU A 46 5.84 3.05 5.21
C LEU A 46 5.61 2.04 6.35
N ALA A 47 6.41 2.13 7.42
CA ALA A 47 6.25 1.30 8.60
C ALA A 47 4.86 1.45 9.26
N LYS A 48 4.25 2.64 9.18
CA LYS A 48 2.93 2.94 9.77
C LYS A 48 1.76 2.42 8.92
N LEU A 49 2.00 1.98 7.68
CA LEU A 49 0.97 1.49 6.75
C LEU A 49 0.77 -0.02 6.88
N ASP A 50 0.32 -0.47 8.05
CA ASP A 50 0.32 -1.89 8.46
C ASP A 50 -0.60 -2.82 7.63
N GLN A 51 -1.70 -2.28 7.10
CA GLN A 51 -2.64 -2.92 6.16
C GLN A 51 -2.35 -2.58 4.67
N LEU A 52 -1.15 -2.13 4.34
CA LEU A 52 -0.80 -1.84 2.94
C LEU A 52 -0.68 -3.12 2.12
N CYS A 53 -1.33 -3.14 0.97
CA CYS A 53 -1.41 -4.27 0.04
C CYS A 53 -0.81 -3.87 -1.32
N PRO A 54 -0.38 -4.83 -2.15
CA PRO A 54 0.08 -4.53 -3.51
C PRO A 54 -0.95 -3.76 -4.35
N GLY A 55 -2.25 -4.01 -4.11
CA GLY A 55 -3.34 -3.32 -4.79
C GLY A 55 -3.36 -1.80 -4.55
N ASP A 56 -2.90 -1.32 -3.40
CA ASP A 56 -2.87 0.12 -3.10
C ASP A 56 -1.80 0.83 -3.94
N PHE A 57 -0.63 0.21 -4.10
CA PHE A 57 0.42 0.70 -5.01
C PHE A 57 -0.08 0.73 -6.45
N ALA A 58 -0.77 -0.32 -6.90
CA ALA A 58 -1.35 -0.36 -8.23
C ALA A 58 -2.42 0.72 -8.44
N ALA A 59 -3.24 1.01 -7.42
CA ALA A 59 -4.23 2.08 -7.47
C ALA A 59 -3.58 3.46 -7.61
N VAL A 60 -2.58 3.77 -6.78
CA VAL A 60 -1.81 5.03 -6.85
C VAL A 60 -1.13 5.16 -8.21
N LYS A 61 -0.37 4.16 -8.66
CA LYS A 61 0.29 4.16 -9.97
C LYS A 61 -0.71 4.40 -11.11
N ARG A 62 -1.88 3.77 -11.03
CA ARG A 62 -2.92 3.94 -12.06
C ARG A 62 -3.46 5.36 -12.08
N GLN A 63 -3.61 6.03 -10.94
CA GLN A 63 -4.01 7.44 -10.88
C GLN A 63 -2.96 8.33 -11.55
N VAL A 64 -1.68 8.11 -11.25
CA VAL A 64 -0.54 8.82 -11.87
C VAL A 64 -0.53 8.66 -13.39
N GLU A 65 -0.67 7.43 -13.89
CA GLU A 65 -0.75 7.14 -15.32
C GLU A 65 -1.94 7.82 -16.01
N ILE A 66 -3.11 7.86 -15.36
CA ILE A 66 -4.32 8.49 -15.92
C ILE A 66 -4.16 10.01 -15.99
N LEU A 67 -3.55 10.61 -14.96
CA LEU A 67 -3.32 12.06 -14.90
C LEU A 67 -2.12 12.49 -15.77
N ALA A 68 -1.33 11.53 -16.28
CA ALA A 68 -0.09 11.78 -17.02
C ALA A 68 0.89 12.69 -16.28
N GLU A 69 0.86 12.61 -14.94
CA GLU A 69 1.77 13.33 -14.05
C GLU A 69 2.94 12.43 -13.65
N MET A 70 4.09 13.02 -13.34
CA MET A 70 5.12 12.32 -12.58
C MET A 70 5.00 12.77 -11.14
N LEU A 71 4.72 11.84 -10.24
CA LEU A 71 4.76 12.13 -8.81
C LEU A 71 6.18 12.02 -8.31
N GLU A 72 6.59 13.03 -7.56
CA GLU A 72 7.78 12.90 -6.73
C GLU A 72 7.53 11.86 -5.64
N PRO A 73 8.58 11.19 -5.11
CA PRO A 73 8.43 10.14 -4.10
C PRO A 73 7.59 10.56 -2.89
N GLU A 74 7.72 11.82 -2.49
CA GLU A 74 6.99 12.42 -1.36
C GLU A 74 5.48 12.50 -1.61
N GLU A 75 5.08 12.81 -2.85
CA GLU A 75 3.67 12.86 -3.25
C GLU A 75 3.09 11.46 -3.37
N PHE A 76 3.89 10.51 -3.90
CA PHE A 76 3.48 9.11 -4.02
C PHE A 76 3.15 8.50 -2.65
N ILE A 77 4.00 8.70 -1.64
CA ILE A 77 3.74 8.19 -0.29
C ILE A 77 2.56 8.89 0.39
N ALA A 78 2.34 10.18 0.12
CA ALA A 78 1.15 10.89 0.59
C ALA A 78 -0.15 10.30 -0.01
N GLN A 79 -0.11 9.92 -1.29
CA GLN A 79 -1.24 9.29 -1.96
C GLN A 79 -1.49 7.86 -1.44
N LEU A 80 -0.43 7.08 -1.17
CA LEU A 80 -0.54 5.80 -0.48
C LEU A 80 -1.16 5.93 0.92
N GLU A 81 -0.75 6.93 1.69
CA GLU A 81 -1.32 7.23 3.01
C GLU A 81 -2.82 7.58 2.93
N ALA A 82 -3.23 8.29 1.88
CA ALA A 82 -4.63 8.63 1.63
C ALA A 82 -5.45 7.39 1.28
N GLU A 83 -4.99 6.57 0.33
CA GLU A 83 -5.64 5.32 -0.08
C GLU A 83 -5.77 4.36 1.11
N HIS A 84 -4.69 4.20 1.88
CA HIS A 84 -4.67 3.36 3.07
C HIS A 84 -5.71 3.80 4.12
N ARG A 85 -5.95 5.11 4.28
CA ARG A 85 -6.91 5.66 5.26
C ARG A 85 -8.36 5.37 4.90
N ILE A 86 -8.67 5.19 3.63
CA ILE A 86 -10.06 4.99 3.17
C ILE A 86 -10.56 3.59 3.54
N LYS A 87 -9.64 2.64 3.78
CA LYS A 87 -9.96 1.26 4.13
C LYS A 87 -10.76 1.18 5.44
N PRO A 88 -11.90 0.44 5.45
CA PRO A 88 -12.75 0.31 6.64
C PRO A 88 -11.98 -0.28 7.83
N GLU A 89 -11.12 -1.28 7.60
CA GLU A 89 -10.31 -1.91 8.66
C GLU A 89 -9.38 -0.90 9.37
N VAL A 90 -8.82 0.06 8.63
CA VAL A 90 -7.93 1.10 9.17
C VAL A 90 -8.72 2.18 9.92
N ARG A 91 -9.93 2.49 9.45
CA ARG A 91 -10.83 3.45 10.12
C ARG A 91 -11.37 2.88 11.44
N GLU A 92 -11.76 1.61 11.47
CA GLU A 92 -12.27 0.94 12.67
C GLU A 92 -11.17 0.76 13.74
N ALA A 93 -9.94 0.44 13.33
CA ALA A 93 -8.80 0.38 14.25
C ALA A 93 -8.51 1.72 14.96
N ARG A 94 -8.84 2.85 14.33
CA ARG A 94 -8.71 4.20 14.92
C ARG A 94 -9.92 4.64 15.76
N GLY A 95 -11.10 4.07 15.53
CA GLY A 95 -12.35 4.44 16.21
C GLY A 95 -12.50 3.91 17.64
N MET A 96 -11.66 2.96 18.06
CA MET A 96 -11.69 2.41 19.43
C MET A 96 -10.84 3.23 20.43
N GLY A 97 -11.01 4.56 20.40
CA GLY A 97 -10.43 5.49 21.37
C GLY A 97 -11.50 6.44 21.87
N PHE A 98 -12.26 6.04 22.88
CA PHE A 98 -12.97 7.00 23.72
C PHE A 98 -11.98 7.49 24.78
N THR A 99 -11.57 8.75 24.69
CA THR A 99 -11.06 9.53 25.83
C THR A 99 -11.38 10.99 25.61
#